data_AF-A0A0P6W5K1-F1
#
_entry.id   AF-A0A0P6W5K1-F1
#
_cell.length_a   1.000
_cell.length_b   1.000
_cell.length_c   1.000
_cell.angle_alpha   90.00
_cell.angle_beta   90.00
_cell.angle_gamma   90.00
#
_symmetry.space_group_name_H-M   'P 1'
#
loop_
_entity.id
_entity.type
_entity.pdbx_description
1 polymer ?
#
loop_
_entity_poly.entity_id
_entity_poly.type
_entity_poly.pdbx_seq_one_letter_code
_entity_poly.pdbx_strand_id
1 'polypeptide(L)'
;MLTARFVAFGAAAVVAVLSAFAATGPAAAAGAYGPDTCRQGYVWREAFPGDHVCVTPAQRARAKADNYQGQYRVNPSGGAYGRDTCRNGYVWREAYPGDHVCVTPAQRARARHDNSRATGRYENSY
;
A
#
# COMPACT_ATOMS: atom_id res chain seq x y z
N MET A 1 83.45 -18.77 -14.72
CA MET A 1 82.95 -19.71 -13.70
C MET A 1 81.47 -19.43 -13.51
N LEU A 2 80.64 -20.37 -13.99
CA LEU A 2 79.17 -20.30 -14.01
C LEU A 2 78.63 -20.69 -12.63
N THR A 3 77.72 -19.92 -12.04
CA THR A 3 76.90 -20.39 -10.91
C THR A 3 75.43 -20.14 -11.25
N ALA A 4 74.76 -21.18 -11.74
CA ALA A 4 73.31 -21.26 -11.77
C ALA A 4 72.89 -22.39 -10.84
N ARG A 5 72.19 -22.06 -9.75
CA ARG A 5 71.44 -23.02 -8.95
C ARG A 5 69.96 -22.70 -9.11
N PHE A 6 69.24 -23.63 -9.72
CA PHE A 6 67.79 -23.68 -9.72
C PHE A 6 67.30 -24.10 -8.33
N VAL A 7 66.25 -23.45 -7.83
CA VAL A 7 65.30 -24.09 -6.91
C VAL A 7 63.91 -23.73 -7.39
N ALA A 8 63.09 -24.76 -7.55
CA ALA A 8 61.77 -24.70 -8.12
C ALA A 8 60.70 -25.19 -7.13
N PHE A 9 59.49 -24.69 -7.37
CA PHE A 9 58.15 -25.19 -7.00
C PHE A 9 57.67 -25.13 -5.55
N GLY A 10 56.46 -24.57 -5.42
CA GLY A 10 55.56 -24.72 -4.28
C GLY A 10 54.26 -23.95 -4.51
N ALA A 11 53.41 -24.39 -5.45
CA ALA A 11 52.06 -23.84 -5.61
C ALA A 11 51.16 -24.39 -4.49
N ALA A 12 50.86 -23.57 -3.49
CA ALA A 12 49.85 -23.90 -2.48
C ALA A 12 48.45 -23.58 -3.03
N ALA A 13 47.68 -24.62 -3.36
CA ALA A 13 46.27 -24.48 -3.70
C ALA A 13 45.47 -24.20 -2.42
N VAL A 14 44.98 -22.96 -2.28
CA VAL A 14 44.07 -22.57 -1.19
C VAL A 14 42.66 -23.00 -1.57
N VAL A 15 42.14 -24.05 -0.94
CA VAL A 15 40.74 -24.45 -1.06
C VAL A 15 39.90 -23.44 -0.27
N ALA A 16 39.35 -22.45 -0.95
CA ALA A 16 38.38 -21.52 -0.37
C ALA A 16 37.05 -22.25 -0.17
N VAL A 17 36.75 -22.66 1.06
CA VAL A 17 35.43 -23.18 1.43
C VAL A 17 34.47 -21.99 1.51
N LEU A 18 33.70 -21.78 0.45
CA LEU A 18 32.60 -20.80 0.43
C LEU A 18 31.41 -21.39 1.20
N SER A 19 31.34 -21.13 2.51
CA SER A 19 30.14 -21.40 3.30
C SER A 19 29.04 -20.40 2.90
N ALA A 20 28.12 -20.82 2.03
CA ALA A 20 26.90 -20.08 1.75
C ALA A 20 25.92 -20.23 2.93
N PHE A 21 25.98 -19.31 3.89
CA PHE A 21 24.89 -19.14 4.86
C PHE A 21 23.72 -18.45 4.17
N ALA A 22 22.75 -19.23 3.69
CA ALA A 22 21.45 -18.71 3.32
C ALA A 22 20.75 -18.23 4.60
N ALA A 23 20.68 -16.90 4.79
CA ALA A 23 19.92 -16.31 5.88
C ALA A 23 18.42 -16.54 5.63
N THR A 24 17.85 -17.58 6.23
CA THR A 24 16.39 -17.73 6.37
C THR A 24 15.93 -16.81 7.49
N GLY A 25 15.78 -15.52 7.20
CA GLY A 25 15.01 -14.63 8.07
C GLY A 25 13.56 -15.13 8.13
N PRO A 26 12.85 -14.95 9.26
CA PRO A 26 11.44 -15.30 9.31
C PRO A 26 10.72 -14.45 8.25
N ALA A 27 10.07 -15.11 7.30
CA ALA A 27 9.08 -14.44 6.48
C ALA A 27 8.07 -13.86 7.47
N ALA A 28 7.94 -12.53 7.49
CA ALA A 28 6.81 -11.84 8.08
C ALA A 28 5.56 -12.59 7.60
N ALA A 29 4.96 -13.40 8.47
CA ALA A 29 3.85 -14.26 8.07
C ALA A 29 2.69 -13.33 7.76
N ALA A 30 2.51 -12.98 6.49
CA ALA A 30 1.36 -12.24 6.00
C ALA A 30 0.09 -12.85 6.61
N GLY A 31 -0.85 -12.00 7.05
CA GLY A 31 -2.11 -12.47 7.61
C GLY A 31 -2.87 -13.32 6.59
N ALA A 32 -4.00 -13.89 7.00
CA ALA A 32 -4.75 -14.88 6.21
C ALA A 32 -5.12 -14.42 4.78
N TYR A 33 -5.14 -13.11 4.52
CA TYR A 33 -5.47 -12.49 3.23
C TYR A 33 -4.31 -11.66 2.65
N GLY A 34 -3.07 -11.93 3.05
CA GLY A 34 -1.89 -11.19 2.60
C GLY A 34 -1.45 -10.07 3.54
N PRO A 35 -0.52 -9.19 3.10
CA PRO A 35 0.06 -8.14 3.95
C PRO A 35 -0.96 -7.10 4.42
N ASP A 36 -2.03 -6.87 3.67
CA ASP A 36 -3.09 -5.92 4.02
C ASP A 36 -4.21 -6.56 4.87
N THR A 37 -4.00 -7.74 5.45
CA THR A 37 -5.00 -8.38 6.32
C THR A 37 -5.34 -7.44 7.48
N CYS A 38 -6.63 -7.17 7.71
CA CYS A 38 -7.06 -6.29 8.78
C CYS A 38 -7.02 -6.98 10.15
N ARG A 39 -6.64 -6.23 11.18
CA ARG A 39 -6.82 -6.63 12.59
C ARG A 39 -8.29 -6.94 12.87
N GLN A 40 -8.54 -7.85 13.81
CA GLN A 40 -9.89 -8.16 14.29
C GLN A 40 -10.67 -6.87 14.64
N GLY A 41 -11.89 -6.78 14.14
CA GLY A 41 -12.77 -5.60 14.29
C GLY A 41 -12.66 -4.56 13.17
N TYR A 42 -11.71 -4.73 12.25
CA TYR A 42 -11.57 -3.92 11.04
C TYR A 42 -11.85 -4.75 9.79
N VAL A 43 -12.20 -4.05 8.71
CA VAL A 43 -12.46 -4.62 7.38
C VAL A 43 -11.86 -3.69 6.32
N TRP A 44 -11.57 -4.21 5.13
CA TRP A 44 -11.21 -3.36 3.99
C TRP A 44 -12.32 -2.37 3.68
N ARG A 45 -11.94 -1.11 3.42
CA ARG A 45 -12.89 -0.02 3.16
C ARG A 45 -13.60 -0.17 1.82
N GLU A 46 -12.92 -0.74 0.82
CA GLU A 46 -13.48 -0.99 -0.52
C GLU A 46 -14.11 0.26 -1.16
N ALA A 47 -13.46 1.42 -1.00
CA ALA A 47 -13.86 2.67 -1.64
C ALA A 47 -13.72 2.62 -3.18
N PHE A 48 -12.86 1.73 -3.69
CA PHE A 48 -12.60 1.46 -5.10
C PHE A 48 -12.01 0.04 -5.24
N PRO A 49 -11.93 -0.54 -6.44
CA PRO A 49 -11.28 -1.85 -6.64
C PRO A 49 -9.83 -1.84 -6.16
N GLY A 50 -9.48 -2.75 -5.26
CA GLY A 50 -8.14 -2.84 -4.65
C GLY A 50 -7.91 -1.96 -3.42
N ASP A 51 -8.94 -1.29 -2.90
CA ASP A 51 -8.83 -0.49 -1.67
C ASP A 51 -8.82 -1.36 -0.41
N HIS A 52 -7.62 -1.75 0.03
CA HIS A 52 -7.41 -2.52 1.25
C HIS A 52 -7.15 -1.66 2.49
N VAL A 53 -7.49 -0.37 2.50
CA VAL A 53 -7.39 0.46 3.72
C VAL A 53 -8.32 -0.13 4.80
N CYS A 54 -7.74 -0.58 5.91
CA CYS A 54 -8.51 -1.13 7.02
C CYS A 54 -9.28 -0.04 7.79
N VAL A 55 -10.59 -0.24 7.92
CA VAL A 55 -11.53 0.68 8.57
C VAL A 55 -12.57 -0.08 9.38
N THR A 56 -13.39 0.61 10.16
CA THR A 56 -14.51 -0.06 10.85
C THR A 56 -15.60 -0.45 9.84
N PRO A 57 -16.47 -1.44 10.16
CA PRO A 57 -17.58 -1.80 9.29
C PRO A 57 -18.50 -0.61 8.94
N ALA A 58 -18.72 0.30 9.89
CA ALA A 58 -19.50 1.52 9.66
C ALA A 58 -18.85 2.48 8.65
N GLN A 59 -17.51 2.52 8.60
CA GLN A 59 -16.78 3.33 7.63
C GLN A 59 -16.81 2.73 6.23
N ARG A 60 -16.70 1.40 6.10
CA ARG A 60 -16.92 0.69 4.82
C ARG A 60 -18.33 0.96 4.28
N ALA A 61 -19.34 0.91 5.14
CA ALA A 61 -20.71 1.26 4.75
C ALA A 61 -20.85 2.72 4.27
N ARG A 62 -20.16 3.66 4.92
CA ARG A 62 -20.10 5.06 4.45
C ARG A 62 -19.42 5.18 3.08
N ALA A 63 -18.28 4.52 2.87
CA ALA A 63 -17.57 4.57 1.59
C ALA A 63 -18.44 4.04 0.43
N LYS A 64 -19.19 2.97 0.67
CA LYS A 64 -20.17 2.44 -0.29
C LYS A 64 -21.29 3.45 -0.58
N ALA A 65 -21.84 4.09 0.46
CA ALA A 65 -22.86 5.12 0.28
C ALA A 65 -22.32 6.34 -0.49
N ASP A 66 -21.07 6.73 -0.26
CA ASP A 66 -20.42 7.81 -1.00
C ASP A 66 -20.25 7.48 -2.47
N ASN A 67 -19.83 6.25 -2.80
CA ASN A 67 -19.74 5.81 -4.19
C ASN A 67 -21.10 5.87 -4.90
N TYR A 68 -22.16 5.42 -4.23
CA TYR A 68 -23.52 5.45 -4.80
C TYR A 68 -24.03 6.89 -5.01
N GLN A 69 -23.80 7.76 -4.03
CA GLN A 69 -24.31 9.14 -4.05
C GLN A 69 -23.46 10.09 -4.90
N GLY A 70 -22.19 9.75 -5.16
CA GLY A 70 -21.22 10.62 -5.83
C GLY A 70 -21.71 11.16 -7.17
N GLN A 71 -22.33 10.30 -7.99
CA GLN A 71 -22.88 10.68 -9.30
C GLN A 71 -23.95 11.78 -9.22
N TYR A 72 -24.76 11.81 -8.15
CA TYR A 72 -25.82 12.81 -7.98
C TYR A 72 -25.27 14.16 -7.50
N ARG A 73 -24.00 14.20 -7.09
CA ARG A 73 -23.30 15.39 -6.59
C ARG A 73 -22.36 16.00 -7.62
N VAL A 74 -22.25 15.41 -8.81
CA VAL A 74 -21.55 15.99 -9.96
C VAL A 74 -22.39 17.11 -10.58
N ASN A 75 -21.74 18.17 -11.02
CA ASN A 75 -22.38 19.25 -11.77
C ASN A 75 -22.79 18.70 -13.15
N PRO A 76 -24.09 18.67 -13.49
CA PRO A 76 -24.56 18.07 -14.74
C PRO A 76 -24.04 18.80 -16.00
N SER A 77 -23.64 20.07 -15.87
CA SER A 77 -23.04 20.84 -16.95
C SER A 77 -21.51 20.74 -16.98
N GLY A 78 -20.89 19.92 -16.11
CA GLY A 78 -19.45 19.90 -15.90
C GLY A 78 -18.96 21.18 -15.19
N GLY A 79 -17.70 21.54 -15.42
CA GLY A 79 -17.14 22.79 -14.89
C GLY A 79 -15.63 22.88 -15.06
N ALA A 80 -14.99 23.69 -14.22
CA ALA A 80 -13.56 24.02 -14.30
C ALA A 80 -12.62 22.81 -14.29
N TYR A 81 -13.08 21.66 -13.79
CA TYR A 81 -12.34 20.40 -13.72
C TYR A 81 -12.92 19.31 -14.64
N GLY A 82 -13.66 19.70 -15.68
CA GLY A 82 -14.28 18.79 -16.64
C GLY A 82 -15.55 18.12 -16.11
N ARG A 83 -15.87 16.95 -16.67
CA ARG A 83 -17.14 16.23 -16.40
C ARG A 83 -17.32 15.81 -14.94
N ASP A 84 -16.22 15.58 -14.22
CA ASP A 84 -16.26 15.11 -12.83
C ASP A 84 -16.36 16.29 -11.83
N THR A 85 -16.53 17.53 -12.31
CA THR A 85 -16.64 18.71 -11.44
C THR A 85 -17.81 18.54 -10.47
N CYS A 86 -17.55 18.64 -9.16
CA CYS A 86 -18.59 18.58 -8.15
C CYS A 86 -19.48 19.83 -8.14
N ARG A 87 -20.74 19.67 -7.74
CA ARG A 87 -21.64 20.80 -7.44
C ARG A 87 -21.11 21.60 -6.25
N ASN A 88 -21.52 22.87 -6.16
CA ASN A 88 -21.21 23.74 -5.02
C ASN A 88 -21.54 23.06 -3.69
N GLY A 89 -20.60 23.11 -2.74
CA GLY A 89 -20.71 22.44 -1.43
C GLY A 89 -20.16 21.01 -1.39
N TYR A 90 -19.80 20.43 -2.53
CA TYR A 90 -19.17 19.11 -2.64
C TYR A 90 -17.74 19.22 -3.17
N VAL A 91 -16.93 18.20 -2.84
CA VAL A 91 -15.52 18.09 -3.21
C VAL A 91 -15.21 16.64 -3.56
N TRP A 92 -14.15 16.39 -4.34
CA TRP A 92 -13.65 15.04 -4.55
C TRP A 92 -13.19 14.41 -3.23
N ARG A 93 -13.55 13.13 -3.03
CA ARG A 93 -13.23 12.39 -1.80
C ARG A 93 -11.75 12.12 -1.63
N GLU A 94 -11.01 11.92 -2.73
CA GLU A 94 -9.56 11.68 -2.72
C GLU A 94 -9.13 10.53 -1.80
N ALA A 95 -9.85 9.41 -1.84
CA ALA A 95 -9.43 8.18 -1.22
C ALA A 95 -8.08 7.66 -1.77
N TYR A 96 -7.79 7.96 -3.04
CA TYR A 96 -6.54 7.71 -3.74
C TYR A 96 -6.36 8.78 -4.84
N PRO A 97 -5.16 8.90 -5.46
CA PRO A 97 -4.97 9.77 -6.62
C PRO A 97 -5.91 9.38 -7.78
N GLY A 98 -6.84 10.26 -8.14
CA GLY A 98 -7.85 10.01 -9.18
C GLY A 98 -9.26 9.67 -8.65
N ASP A 99 -9.46 9.62 -7.33
CA ASP A 99 -10.80 9.45 -6.74
C ASP A 99 -11.64 10.72 -6.82
N HIS A 100 -12.40 10.86 -7.91
CA HIS A 100 -13.29 12.00 -8.16
C HIS A 100 -14.72 11.79 -7.64
N VAL A 101 -14.96 10.83 -6.74
CA VAL A 101 -16.28 10.67 -6.10
C VAL A 101 -16.63 11.95 -5.33
N CYS A 102 -17.69 12.63 -5.73
CA CYS A 102 -18.14 13.86 -5.08
C CYS A 102 -18.79 13.58 -3.71
N VAL A 103 -18.20 14.16 -2.66
CA VAL A 103 -18.60 14.00 -1.26
C VAL A 103 -18.59 15.35 -0.54
N THR A 104 -19.11 15.39 0.67
CA THR A 104 -18.99 16.58 1.53
C THR A 104 -17.53 16.78 1.99
N PRO A 105 -17.12 18.01 2.37
CA PRO A 105 -15.79 18.24 2.92
C PRO A 105 -15.44 17.36 4.13
N ALA A 106 -16.43 17.08 5.00
CA ALA A 106 -16.26 16.20 6.16
C ALA A 106 -15.95 14.75 5.74
N GLN A 107 -16.57 14.26 4.67
CA GLN A 107 -16.32 12.90 4.15
C GLN A 107 -14.93 12.79 3.50
N ARG A 108 -14.46 13.83 2.80
CA ARG A 108 -13.06 13.90 2.33
C ARG A 108 -12.07 13.85 3.49
N ALA A 109 -12.32 14.62 4.55
CA ALA A 109 -11.49 14.59 5.76
C ALA A 109 -11.48 13.20 6.42
N ARG A 110 -12.63 12.51 6.45
CA ARG A 110 -12.76 11.14 6.94
C ARG A 110 -11.93 10.15 6.12
N ALA A 111 -12.01 10.21 4.79
CA ALA A 111 -11.22 9.36 3.89
C ALA A 111 -9.71 9.56 4.11
N ARG A 112 -9.26 10.82 4.22
CA ARG A 112 -7.85 11.14 4.52
C ARG A 112 -7.41 10.59 5.89
N HIS A 113 -8.24 10.73 6.92
CA HIS A 113 -7.95 10.13 8.22
C HIS A 113 -7.90 8.61 8.14
N ASP A 114 -8.76 7.97 7.36
CA ASP A 114 -8.74 6.52 7.24
C ASP A 114 -7.45 6.03 6.57
N ASN A 115 -7.00 6.71 5.51
CA ASN A 115 -5.69 6.47 4.91
C ASN A 115 -4.55 6.66 5.93
N SER A 116 -4.60 7.71 6.75
CA SER A 116 -3.53 7.99 7.73
C SER A 116 -3.48 6.98 8.90
N ARG A 117 -4.53 6.17 9.08
CA ARG A 117 -4.59 5.12 10.12
C ARG A 117 -4.44 3.71 9.56
N ALA A 118 -4.32 3.57 8.24
CA ALA A 118 -4.30 2.28 7.56
C ALA A 118 -3.25 1.35 8.17
N THR A 119 -2.00 1.84 8.28
CA THR A 119 -0.88 1.06 8.81
C THR A 119 -1.19 0.44 10.16
N GLY A 120 -1.69 1.20 11.14
CA GLY A 120 -1.98 0.70 12.49
C GLY A 120 -3.19 -0.25 12.61
N ARG A 121 -3.88 -0.54 11.51
CA ARG A 121 -5.08 -1.39 11.47
C ARG A 121 -4.85 -2.70 10.70
N TYR A 122 -3.67 -2.91 10.11
CA TYR A 122 -3.24 -4.18 9.55
C TYR A 122 -2.78 -5.14 10.64
N GLU A 123 -3.01 -6.43 10.48
CA GLU A 123 -2.62 -7.47 11.44
C GLU A 123 -1.11 -7.45 11.71
N ASN A 124 -0.32 -7.22 10.65
CA ASN A 124 1.14 -7.29 10.69
C ASN A 124 1.82 -5.93 10.57
N SER A 125 1.26 -4.88 11.18
CA SER A 125 1.94 -3.59 11.25
C SER A 125 3.18 -3.71 12.14
N TYR A 126 4.36 -3.52 11.55
CA TYR A 126 5.63 -3.35 12.27
C TYR A 126 5.79 -1.92 12.77
#